data_AF-A0A966UNM4-F1
#
_entry.id   AF-A0A966UNM4-F1
#
_cell.length_a   1.000
_cell.length_b   1.000
_cell.length_c   1.000
_cell.angle_alpha   90.00
_cell.angle_beta   90.00
_cell.angle_gamma   90.00
#
_symmetry.space_group_name_H-M   'P 1'
#
loop_
_entity.id
_entity.type
_entity.pdbx_description
1 polymer ?
#
loop_
_entity_poly.entity_id
_entity_poly.type
_entity_poly.pdbx_seq_one_letter_code
_entity_poly.pdbx_strand_id
1 'polypeptide(L)'
;MKKIVIIGMFVILQGCALHSFVPSFWDDNQSKKIIDVRQRVENINCAKPHAPQAQAIHNDLQWFELYSESKGMIQNDVRALIKPLQETTDDFLKRSSDKEGSRAYCEGKKKVMQTQAYKAAQGVLDRW
;
A
#
# COMPACT_ATOMS: atom_id res chain seq x y z
N MET A 1 -42.96 -11.47 28.73
CA MET A 1 -42.95 -10.68 27.48
C MET A 1 -42.49 -9.23 27.69
N LYS A 2 -43.09 -8.43 28.60
CA LYS A 2 -42.67 -7.03 28.84
C LYS A 2 -41.20 -6.84 29.26
N LYS A 3 -40.61 -7.79 30.01
CA LYS A 3 -39.21 -7.69 30.47
C LYS A 3 -38.15 -7.92 29.37
N ILE A 4 -38.50 -8.66 28.30
CA ILE A 4 -37.58 -8.95 27.19
C ILE A 4 -37.44 -7.73 26.26
N VAL A 5 -38.53 -6.97 26.08
CA VAL A 5 -38.56 -5.74 25.28
C VAL A 5 -37.65 -4.66 25.88
N ILE A 6 -37.58 -4.58 27.21
CA ILE A 6 -36.76 -3.58 27.91
C ILE A 6 -35.25 -3.88 27.75
N ILE A 7 -34.85 -5.15 27.72
CA ILE A 7 -33.45 -5.54 27.54
C ILE A 7 -32.98 -5.28 26.10
N GLY A 8 -33.84 -5.53 25.11
CA GLY A 8 -33.53 -5.23 23.71
C GLY A 8 -33.31 -3.73 23.46
N MET A 9 -34.07 -2.86 24.14
CA MET A 9 -33.96 -1.41 23.98
C MET A 9 -32.65 -0.82 24.53
N PHE A 10 -32.06 -1.43 25.57
CA PHE A 10 -30.77 -0.99 26.12
C PHE A 10 -29.57 -1.35 25.23
N VAL A 11 -29.62 -2.46 24.49
CA VAL A 11 -28.53 -2.89 23.59
C VAL A 11 -28.44 -1.97 22.35
N ILE A 12 -29.58 -1.47 21.86
CA ILE A 12 -29.62 -0.59 20.68
C ILE A 12 -29.11 0.83 21.02
N LEU A 13 -29.29 1.28 22.27
CA LEU A 13 -28.86 2.61 22.72
C LEU A 13 -27.34 2.73 22.97
N GLN A 14 -26.59 1.63 23.09
CA GLN A 14 -25.13 1.67 23.25
C GLN A 14 -24.37 1.81 21.91
N GLY A 15 -25.06 1.66 20.77
CA GLY A 15 -24.44 1.78 19.44
C GLY A 15 -23.95 3.20 19.09
N CYS A 16 -24.52 4.25 19.70
CA CYS A 16 -24.13 5.63 19.41
C CYS A 16 -22.89 6.11 20.19
N ALA A 17 -22.52 5.46 21.30
CA ALA A 17 -21.31 5.78 22.07
C ALA A 17 -20.04 5.21 21.42
N LEU A 18 -20.17 4.22 20.54
CA LEU A 18 -19.03 3.59 19.85
C LEU A 18 -18.53 4.39 18.64
N HIS A 19 -19.29 5.39 18.15
CA HIS A 19 -18.87 6.20 17.00
C HIS A 19 -17.69 7.13 17.32
N SER A 20 -17.44 7.41 18.60
CA SER A 20 -16.32 8.26 19.06
C SER A 20 -15.03 7.47 19.35
N PHE A 21 -15.03 6.14 19.13
CA PHE A 21 -13.93 5.26 19.55
C PHE A 21 -13.31 4.45 18.40
N VAL A 22 -13.64 4.75 17.13
CA VAL A 22 -12.86 4.22 16.01
C VAL A 22 -11.57 5.05 15.96
N PRO A 23 -10.42 4.50 16.39
CA PRO A 23 -9.17 5.22 16.28
C PRO A 23 -8.86 5.36 14.79
N SER A 24 -8.42 6.55 14.38
CA SER A 24 -8.00 6.77 13.01
C SER A 24 -6.91 5.75 12.63
N PHE A 25 -7.11 5.06 11.50
CA PHE A 25 -6.13 4.11 10.97
C PHE A 25 -4.98 4.80 10.21
N TRP A 26 -5.01 6.14 10.17
CA TRP A 26 -3.96 6.98 9.61
C TRP A 26 -2.61 6.69 10.24
N ASP A 27 -1.59 6.63 9.38
CA ASP A 27 -0.20 6.47 9.79
C ASP A 27 0.68 7.34 8.90
N ASP A 28 1.35 8.33 9.49
CA ASP A 28 2.19 9.29 8.76
C ASP A 28 3.36 8.61 8.03
N ASN A 29 3.91 7.54 8.60
CA ASN A 29 5.07 6.85 8.05
C ASN A 29 4.68 6.03 6.81
N GLN A 30 3.58 5.29 6.89
CA GLN A 30 3.01 4.57 5.74
C GLN A 30 2.57 5.58 4.66
N SER A 31 1.88 6.65 5.04
CA SER A 31 1.40 7.70 4.13
C SER A 31 2.55 8.39 3.39
N LYS A 32 3.61 8.77 4.11
CA LYS A 32 4.80 9.34 3.49
C LYS A 32 5.48 8.33 2.58
N LYS A 33 5.72 7.11 3.05
CA LYS A 33 6.47 6.11 2.30
C LYS A 33 5.77 5.70 1.01
N ILE A 34 4.45 5.55 1.00
CA ILE A 34 3.74 5.18 -0.22
C ILE A 34 3.80 6.29 -1.28
N ILE A 35 3.85 7.55 -0.86
CA ILE A 35 4.07 8.69 -1.75
C ILE A 35 5.51 8.72 -2.28
N ASP A 36 6.51 8.44 -1.44
CA ASP A 36 7.90 8.29 -1.89
C ASP A 36 8.01 7.21 -2.98
N VAL A 37 7.37 6.05 -2.77
CA VAL A 37 7.30 4.96 -3.76
C VAL A 37 6.66 5.46 -5.06
N ARG A 38 5.48 6.08 -4.99
CA ARG A 38 4.79 6.63 -6.16
C ARG A 38 5.67 7.62 -6.91
N GLN A 39 6.31 8.55 -6.21
CA GLN A 39 7.20 9.54 -6.81
C GLN A 39 8.38 8.89 -7.54
N ARG A 40 8.97 7.81 -6.98
CA ARG A 40 10.04 7.07 -7.67
C ARG A 40 9.55 6.38 -8.93
N VAL A 41 8.37 5.78 -8.88
CA VAL A 41 7.74 5.16 -10.05
C VAL A 41 7.52 6.19 -11.17
N GLU A 42 7.01 7.38 -10.85
CA GLU A 42 6.87 8.48 -11.82
C GLU A 42 8.21 8.89 -12.44
N ASN A 43 9.27 8.87 -11.63
CA ASN A 43 10.62 9.28 -12.01
C ASN A 43 11.44 8.19 -12.72
N ILE A 44 10.89 6.99 -12.96
CA ILE A 44 11.58 5.94 -13.73
C ILE A 44 11.99 6.50 -15.10
N ASN A 45 13.27 6.40 -15.40
CA ASN A 45 13.86 6.82 -16.67
C ASN A 45 14.36 5.59 -17.44
N CYS A 46 13.62 5.22 -18.49
CA CYS A 46 13.91 4.04 -19.31
C CYS A 46 15.11 4.18 -20.25
N ALA A 47 15.79 5.34 -20.27
CA ALA A 47 17.07 5.54 -20.95
C ALA A 47 18.29 5.28 -20.04
N LYS A 48 18.07 5.07 -18.74
CA LYS A 48 19.10 4.71 -17.76
C LYS A 48 19.01 3.22 -17.42
N PRO A 49 20.04 2.62 -16.78
CA PRO A 49 19.94 1.26 -16.24
C PRO A 49 18.71 1.10 -15.36
N HIS A 50 17.90 0.08 -15.62
CA HIS A 50 16.63 -0.18 -14.93
C HIS A 50 16.88 -0.82 -13.57
N ALA A 51 17.84 -1.75 -13.47
CA ALA A 51 18.11 -2.51 -12.25
C ALA A 51 18.26 -1.64 -10.98
N PRO A 52 19.10 -0.58 -10.95
CA PRO A 52 19.22 0.27 -9.76
C PRO A 52 17.94 1.04 -9.42
N GLN A 53 17.13 1.39 -10.43
CA GLN A 53 15.86 2.09 -10.24
C GLN A 53 14.81 1.14 -9.65
N ALA A 54 14.71 -0.08 -10.19
CA ALA A 54 13.83 -1.13 -9.69
C ALA A 54 14.23 -1.56 -8.26
N GLN A 55 15.52 -1.68 -7.98
CA GLN A 55 16.03 -2.01 -6.64
C GLN A 55 15.65 -0.94 -5.61
N ALA A 56 15.73 0.34 -5.96
CA ALA A 56 15.35 1.42 -5.05
C ALA A 56 13.85 1.35 -4.68
N ILE A 57 12.99 1.05 -5.65
CA ILE A 57 11.54 0.87 -5.43
C ILE A 57 11.28 -0.38 -4.59
N HIS A 58 11.97 -1.49 -4.90
CA HIS A 58 11.89 -2.73 -4.14
C HIS A 58 12.22 -2.50 -2.66
N ASN A 59 13.32 -1.81 -2.38
CA ASN A 59 13.76 -1.51 -1.01
C ASN A 59 12.73 -0.66 -0.24
N ASP A 60 12.11 0.33 -0.88
CA ASP A 60 11.07 1.13 -0.24
C ASP A 60 9.80 0.33 0.05
N LEU A 61 9.41 -0.58 -0.86
CA LEU A 61 8.27 -1.48 -0.64
C LEU A 61 8.57 -2.52 0.44
N GLN A 62 9.80 -3.02 0.50
CA GLN A 62 10.25 -3.90 1.58
C GLN A 62 10.23 -3.18 2.92
N TRP A 63 10.69 -1.92 2.96
CA TRP A 63 10.59 -1.10 4.16
C TRP A 63 9.12 -0.95 4.59
N PHE A 64 8.21 -0.67 3.65
CA PHE A 64 6.78 -0.50 3.96
C PHE A 64 6.18 -1.78 4.53
N GLU A 65 6.53 -2.92 3.93
CA GLU A 65 6.10 -4.24 4.36
C GLU A 65 6.56 -4.55 5.78
N LEU A 66 7.87 -4.41 6.05
CA LEU A 66 8.47 -4.67 7.36
C LEU A 66 7.91 -3.73 8.44
N TYR A 67 7.69 -2.46 8.11
CA TYR A 67 7.05 -1.50 9.01
C TYR A 67 5.63 -1.95 9.37
N SER A 68 4.85 -2.34 8.36
CA SER A 68 3.46 -2.76 8.54
C SER A 68 3.35 -4.07 9.31
N GLU A 69 4.23 -5.03 9.03
CA GLU A 69 4.35 -6.28 9.77
C GLU A 69 4.69 -6.02 11.25
N SER A 70 5.66 -5.13 11.51
CA SER A 70 6.07 -4.76 12.87
C SER A 70 4.95 -4.09 13.67
N LYS A 71 4.04 -3.39 13.00
CA LYS A 71 2.86 -2.77 13.62
C LYS A 71 1.77 -3.79 14.00
N GLY A 72 1.83 -5.01 13.46
CA GLY A 72 0.94 -6.12 13.79
C GLY A 72 -0.21 -6.37 12.81
N MET A 73 -1.03 -7.38 13.12
CA MET A 73 -1.98 -7.99 12.17
C MET A 73 -3.07 -7.05 11.60
N ILE A 74 -3.34 -5.92 12.25
CA ILE A 74 -4.33 -4.93 11.79
C ILE A 74 -3.89 -4.27 10.46
N GLN A 75 -2.60 -4.33 10.11
CA GLN A 75 -2.05 -3.72 8.89
C GLN A 75 -2.03 -4.65 7.66
N ASN A 76 -2.71 -5.81 7.71
CA ASN A 76 -2.75 -6.73 6.56
C ASN A 76 -3.45 -6.14 5.33
N ASP A 77 -4.35 -5.18 5.54
CA ASP A 77 -5.02 -4.43 4.48
C ASP A 77 -4.04 -3.62 3.63
N VAL A 78 -3.16 -2.84 4.25
CA VAL A 78 -2.18 -2.01 3.53
C VAL A 78 -1.10 -2.85 2.85
N ARG A 79 -0.73 -3.99 3.45
CA ARG A 79 0.15 -4.98 2.80
C ARG A 79 -0.49 -5.53 1.53
N ALA A 80 -1.79 -5.86 1.58
CA ALA A 80 -2.52 -6.31 0.41
C ALA A 80 -2.62 -5.24 -0.69
N LEU A 81 -2.71 -3.95 -0.33
CA LEU A 81 -2.73 -2.83 -1.28
C LEU A 81 -1.42 -2.68 -2.08
N ILE A 82 -0.27 -2.88 -1.42
CA ILE A 82 1.04 -2.73 -2.08
C ILE A 82 1.50 -3.98 -2.83
N LYS A 83 0.93 -5.14 -2.53
CA LYS A 83 1.36 -6.44 -3.07
C LYS A 83 1.45 -6.49 -4.61
N PRO A 84 0.47 -6.00 -5.40
CA PRO A 84 0.59 -6.02 -6.86
C PRO A 84 1.78 -5.20 -7.38
N LEU A 85 2.09 -4.10 -6.69
CA LEU A 85 3.24 -3.25 -7.01
C LEU A 85 4.56 -3.94 -6.64
N GLN A 86 4.61 -4.64 -5.50
CA GLN A 86 5.75 -5.48 -5.12
C GLN A 86 6.04 -6.54 -6.18
N GLU A 87 5.05 -7.36 -6.53
CA GLU A 87 5.21 -8.43 -7.53
C GLU A 87 5.70 -7.88 -8.89
N THR A 88 5.18 -6.72 -9.30
CA THR A 88 5.62 -6.07 -10.55
C THR A 88 7.03 -5.52 -10.46
N THR A 89 7.41 -4.96 -9.30
CA THR A 89 8.77 -4.45 -9.04
C THR A 89 9.78 -5.59 -8.98
N ASP A 90 9.41 -6.72 -8.37
CA ASP A 90 10.26 -7.90 -8.24
C ASP A 90 10.55 -8.54 -9.60
N ASP A 91 9.51 -8.68 -10.44
CA ASP A 91 9.68 -9.13 -11.82
C ASP A 91 10.57 -8.17 -12.62
N PHE A 92 10.36 -6.86 -12.45
CA PHE A 92 11.17 -5.84 -13.12
C PHE A 92 12.63 -5.91 -12.69
N LEU A 93 12.89 -5.97 -11.38
CA LEU A 93 14.23 -6.08 -10.81
C LEU A 93 14.93 -7.36 -11.28
N LYS A 94 14.25 -8.52 -11.17
CA LYS A 94 14.80 -9.80 -11.59
C LYS A 94 15.20 -9.76 -13.06
N ARG A 95 14.28 -9.32 -13.92
CA ARG A 95 14.55 -9.23 -15.36
C ARG A 95 15.74 -8.33 -15.65
N SER A 96 15.75 -7.12 -15.09
CA SER A 96 16.81 -6.13 -15.33
C SER A 96 18.16 -6.52 -14.73
N SER A 97 18.18 -7.32 -13.67
CA SER A 97 19.41 -7.86 -13.07
C SER A 97 20.03 -8.96 -13.92
N ASP A 98 19.21 -9.85 -14.51
CA ASP A 98 19.69 -10.91 -15.40
C ASP A 98 20.16 -10.35 -16.75
N LYS A 99 19.34 -9.49 -17.35
CA LYS A 99 19.64 -8.79 -18.60
C LYS A 99 18.72 -7.59 -18.74
N GLU A 100 19.32 -6.42 -18.92
CA GLU A 100 18.56 -5.18 -19.08
C GLU A 100 17.45 -5.28 -20.13
N GLY A 101 16.27 -4.81 -19.73
CA GLY A 101 15.08 -4.84 -20.56
C GLY A 101 15.21 -3.89 -21.75
N SER A 102 14.39 -4.10 -22.79
CA SER A 102 14.28 -3.08 -23.83
C SER A 102 13.63 -1.82 -23.28
N ARG A 103 13.82 -0.68 -23.95
CA ARG A 103 13.11 0.56 -23.59
C ARG A 103 11.60 0.35 -23.54
N ALA A 104 11.03 -0.33 -24.53
CA ALA A 104 9.60 -0.62 -24.60
C ALA A 104 9.12 -1.46 -23.40
N TYR A 105 9.91 -2.43 -22.95
CA TYR A 105 9.62 -3.22 -21.75
C TYR A 105 9.56 -2.31 -20.50
N CYS A 106 10.56 -1.44 -20.31
CA CYS A 106 10.58 -0.51 -19.19
C CYS A 106 9.39 0.46 -19.21
N GLU A 107 9.07 1.06 -20.37
CA GLU A 107 7.92 1.99 -20.48
C GLU A 107 6.60 1.27 -20.18
N GLY A 108 6.47 0.02 -20.63
CA GLY A 108 5.32 -0.83 -20.32
C GLY A 108 5.20 -1.12 -18.81
N LYS A 109 6.29 -1.53 -18.17
CA LYS A 109 6.34 -1.78 -16.72
C LYS A 109 6.06 -0.51 -15.92
N LYS A 110 6.69 0.61 -16.29
CA LYS A 110 6.47 1.93 -15.68
C LYS A 110 4.98 2.27 -15.66
N LYS A 111 4.28 2.13 -16.78
CA LYS A 111 2.84 2.45 -16.88
C LYS A 111 1.97 1.60 -15.96
N VAL A 112 2.28 0.30 -15.86
CA VAL A 112 1.60 -0.62 -14.94
C VAL A 112 1.85 -0.21 -13.49
N MET A 113 3.13 0.03 -13.14
CA MET A 113 3.53 0.44 -11.80
C MET A 113 2.94 1.79 -11.41
N GLN A 114 2.84 2.77 -12.32
CA GLN A 114 2.19 4.06 -12.06
C GLN A 114 0.74 3.87 -11.60
N THR A 115 0.00 2.98 -12.29
CA THR A 115 -1.39 2.67 -11.93
C THR A 115 -1.48 1.98 -10.57
N GLN A 116 -0.60 1.02 -10.30
CA GLN A 116 -0.58 0.29 -9.04
C GLN A 116 -0.17 1.20 -7.88
N ALA A 117 0.86 2.03 -8.05
CA ALA A 117 1.33 2.98 -7.05
C ALA A 117 0.27 4.05 -6.76
N TYR A 118 -0.46 4.53 -7.77
CA TYR A 118 -1.60 5.42 -7.57
C TYR A 118 -2.67 4.77 -6.70
N LYS A 119 -3.10 3.54 -7.03
CA LYS A 119 -4.14 2.82 -6.27
C LYS A 119 -3.69 2.50 -4.84
N ALA A 120 -2.44 2.08 -4.66
CA ALA A 120 -1.88 1.82 -3.34
C ALA A 120 -1.79 3.10 -2.51
N ALA A 121 -1.32 4.21 -3.07
CA ALA A 121 -1.29 5.50 -2.40
C ALA A 121 -2.68 5.97 -1.98
N GLN A 122 -3.67 5.87 -2.89
CA GLN A 122 -5.05 6.21 -2.58
C GLN A 122 -5.57 5.37 -1.40
N GLY A 123 -5.45 4.05 -1.47
CA GLY A 123 -5.96 3.16 -0.43
C GLY A 123 -5.26 3.31 0.93
N VAL A 124 -3.97 3.65 0.94
CA VAL A 124 -3.24 3.92 2.20
C VAL A 124 -3.66 5.25 2.81
N LEU A 125 -3.84 6.29 1.99
CA LEU A 125 -4.19 7.63 2.46
C LEU A 125 -5.68 7.77 2.85
N ASP A 126 -6.56 6.94 2.31
CA ASP A 126 -7.99 6.95 2.63
C ASP A 126 -8.32 6.28 3.99
N ARG A 127 -7.31 5.92 4.79
CA ARG A 127 -7.47 5.30 6.12
C ARG A 127 -7.60 6.39 7.19
N TRP A 128 -8.84 6.81 7.45
CA TRP A 128 -9.21 7.75 8.52
C TRP A 128 -9.67 7.06 9.80
#